data_AF-A0A6J1MK19-F1
#
_entry.id   AF-A0A6J1MK19-F1
#
_cell.length_a   1.000
_cell.length_b   1.000
_cell.length_c   1.000
_cell.angle_alpha   90.00
_cell.angle_beta   90.00
_cell.angle_gamma   90.00
#
_symmetry.space_group_name_H-M   'P 1'
#
loop_
_entity.id
_entity.type
_entity.pdbx_description
1 polymer ?
#
loop_
_entity_poly.entity_id
_entity_poly.type
_entity_poly.pdbx_seq_one_letter_code
_entity_poly.pdbx_strand_id
1 'polypeptide(L)'
;MLRMIHQRVIAVFKIKKKMALEVINTNIRLEKEILAPYSHLMQMKGKQIRVKICRAFNFWLQVREDKERYIVDTVAMLHNGSLLMDDIQDNSTIRRGIPAAHCVYGVPLTINASSHIYFLVIKRILKLGVAELLAPYAYLLQIKTKQIRMKIALAFNHWLQVPEDMERYIVNTIYMVHTGSLLIDDIQDNSTFRRGIPAAHCVYGVSLTVNTCQHANMLIFSRVMKLGPEATQLYCDGLLELFRGQGVEIYWRDNHVCPTEEEYKTMLKQKTGHMFVLGLRLMQLFSDNKTDYSNFALLLGMYFQLRDDYCNLMQQEALEEWPADVTEKNDFVYCDDLTEGKFTLPIIHAQKYPEGEEIMNILRQRTQDNELKKHCVSLLEKAGSLQYTRDMLQDLDRTLRAEVVRLGGNPAMEAVLDELMTWKHF
;
A
#
# COMPACT_ATOMS: atom_id res chain seq x y z
N MET A 1 -34.40 42.84 -0.26
CA MET A 1 -33.19 42.31 -0.95
C MET A 1 -32.78 40.91 -0.45
N LEU A 2 -32.62 40.68 0.86
CA LEU A 2 -32.27 39.37 1.46
C LEU A 2 -33.26 38.21 1.18
N ARG A 3 -34.58 38.45 1.14
CA ARG A 3 -35.58 37.40 0.80
C ARG A 3 -35.50 36.92 -0.66
N MET A 4 -35.12 37.78 -1.60
CA MET A 4 -34.93 37.39 -3.02
C MET A 4 -33.66 36.54 -3.21
N ILE A 5 -32.60 36.82 -2.45
CA ILE A 5 -31.35 36.03 -2.49
C ILE A 5 -31.61 34.63 -1.90
N HIS A 6 -32.36 34.54 -0.79
CA HIS A 6 -32.70 33.25 -0.18
C HIS A 6 -33.59 32.38 -1.10
N GLN A 7 -34.56 32.97 -1.80
CA GLN A 7 -35.37 32.26 -2.81
C GLN A 7 -34.54 31.83 -4.04
N ARG A 8 -33.57 32.65 -4.50
CA ARG A 8 -32.63 32.26 -5.57
C ARG A 8 -31.70 31.12 -5.13
N VAL A 9 -31.22 31.12 -3.89
CA VAL A 9 -30.37 30.04 -3.34
C VAL A 9 -31.17 28.74 -3.20
N ILE A 10 -32.41 28.78 -2.70
CA ILE A 10 -33.29 27.60 -2.64
C ILE A 10 -33.64 27.08 -4.04
N ALA A 11 -33.85 27.97 -5.02
CA ALA A 11 -34.07 27.60 -6.42
C ALA A 11 -32.82 26.93 -7.02
N VAL A 12 -31.62 27.49 -6.81
CA VAL A 12 -30.34 26.90 -7.27
C VAL A 12 -30.05 25.56 -6.58
N PHE A 13 -30.38 25.39 -5.30
CA PHE A 13 -30.26 24.11 -4.59
C PHE A 13 -31.27 23.07 -5.08
N LYS A 14 -32.52 23.46 -5.37
CA LYS A 14 -33.50 22.58 -6.02
C LYS A 14 -33.07 22.21 -7.44
N ILE A 15 -32.48 23.13 -8.20
CA ILE A 15 -31.95 22.88 -9.56
C ILE A 15 -30.74 21.95 -9.49
N LYS A 16 -29.78 22.15 -8.57
CA LYS A 16 -28.63 21.26 -8.39
C LYS A 16 -29.03 19.86 -7.89
N LYS A 17 -30.02 19.77 -6.99
CA LYS A 17 -30.58 18.47 -6.55
C LYS A 17 -31.35 17.78 -7.67
N LYS A 18 -32.10 18.53 -8.48
CA LYS A 18 -32.78 18.03 -9.68
C LYS A 18 -31.79 17.61 -10.77
N MET A 19 -30.71 18.36 -11.00
CA MET A 19 -29.61 17.98 -11.90
C MET A 19 -28.83 16.77 -11.39
N ALA A 20 -28.58 16.63 -10.09
CA ALA A 20 -27.95 15.43 -9.53
C ALA A 20 -28.86 14.20 -9.63
N LEU A 21 -30.16 14.35 -9.36
CA LEU A 21 -31.18 13.32 -9.59
C LEU A 21 -31.37 13.03 -11.09
N GLU A 22 -31.29 14.04 -11.96
CA GLU A 22 -31.31 13.88 -13.41
C GLU A 22 -30.04 13.20 -13.89
N VAL A 23 -28.84 13.53 -13.40
CA VAL A 23 -27.58 12.86 -13.74
C VAL A 23 -27.55 11.42 -13.22
N ILE A 24 -28.09 11.16 -12.02
CA ILE A 24 -28.27 9.78 -11.50
C ILE A 24 -29.30 9.02 -12.35
N ASN A 25 -30.46 9.63 -12.66
CA ASN A 25 -31.48 9.03 -13.52
C ASN A 25 -31.02 8.89 -14.98
N THR A 26 -30.15 9.79 -15.46
CA THR A 26 -29.56 9.78 -16.79
C THR A 26 -28.48 8.72 -16.85
N ASN A 27 -27.67 8.53 -15.81
CA ASN A 27 -26.76 7.39 -15.72
C ASN A 27 -27.53 6.06 -15.66
N ILE A 28 -28.61 5.96 -14.89
CA ILE A 28 -29.48 4.76 -14.88
C ILE A 28 -30.14 4.52 -16.25
N ARG A 29 -30.56 5.59 -16.94
CA ARG A 29 -31.19 5.52 -18.26
C ARG A 29 -30.18 5.18 -19.37
N LEU A 30 -29.01 5.81 -19.37
CA LEU A 30 -27.90 5.53 -20.30
C LEU A 30 -27.35 4.12 -20.08
N GLU A 31 -27.27 3.66 -18.82
CA GLU A 31 -26.89 2.28 -18.49
C GLU A 31 -27.94 1.28 -19.00
N LYS A 32 -29.23 1.63 -18.96
CA LYS A 32 -30.31 0.83 -19.57
C LYS A 32 -30.21 0.77 -21.10
N GLU A 33 -29.85 1.88 -21.74
CA GLU A 33 -29.68 1.94 -23.21
C GLU A 33 -28.43 1.16 -23.66
N ILE A 34 -27.32 1.28 -22.92
CA ILE A 34 -26.08 0.49 -23.16
C ILE A 34 -26.33 -1.00 -22.92
N LEU A 35 -27.14 -1.36 -21.94
CA LEU A 35 -27.46 -2.75 -21.61
C LEU A 35 -28.68 -3.31 -22.38
N ALA A 36 -29.21 -2.60 -23.38
CA ALA A 36 -30.32 -3.09 -24.19
C ALA A 36 -29.99 -4.42 -24.91
N PRO A 37 -28.80 -4.62 -25.53
CA PRO A 37 -28.41 -5.90 -26.12
C PRO A 37 -28.38 -7.04 -25.10
N TYR A 38 -27.85 -6.78 -23.90
CA TYR A 38 -27.81 -7.75 -22.81
C TYR A 38 -29.22 -8.09 -22.31
N SER A 39 -30.07 -7.08 -22.14
CA SER A 39 -31.47 -7.25 -21.71
C SER A 39 -32.28 -8.05 -22.72
N HIS A 40 -32.04 -7.87 -24.03
CA HIS A 40 -32.64 -8.66 -25.11
C HIS A 40 -32.28 -10.15 -24.98
N LEU A 41 -31.00 -10.46 -24.78
CA LEU A 41 -30.56 -11.84 -24.54
C LEU A 41 -31.21 -12.45 -23.29
N MET A 42 -31.41 -11.65 -22.25
CA MET A 42 -31.99 -12.09 -20.98
C MET A 42 -33.50 -12.40 -21.04
N GLN A 43 -34.21 -12.01 -22.09
CA GLN A 43 -35.63 -12.34 -22.26
C GLN A 43 -35.87 -13.85 -22.39
N MET A 44 -34.88 -14.59 -22.89
CA MET A 44 -34.96 -16.03 -23.10
C MET A 44 -34.19 -16.79 -22.01
N LYS A 45 -34.93 -17.55 -21.20
CA LYS A 45 -34.34 -18.39 -20.15
C LYS A 45 -33.48 -19.49 -20.79
N GLY A 46 -32.17 -19.43 -20.56
CA GLY A 46 -31.25 -20.51 -20.92
C GLY A 46 -31.46 -21.77 -20.07
N LYS A 47 -30.66 -22.82 -20.32
CA LYS A 47 -30.73 -24.08 -19.55
C LYS A 47 -30.28 -23.94 -18.08
N GLN A 48 -29.73 -22.78 -17.70
CA GLN A 48 -29.24 -22.44 -16.36
C GLN A 48 -28.31 -23.50 -15.74
N ILE A 49 -27.55 -24.21 -16.57
CA ILE A 49 -26.69 -25.32 -16.13
C ILE A 49 -25.66 -24.81 -15.10
N ARG A 50 -25.03 -23.66 -15.35
CA ARG A 50 -24.05 -23.05 -14.43
C ARG A 50 -24.68 -22.71 -13.07
N VAL A 51 -25.91 -22.19 -13.06
CA VAL A 51 -26.66 -21.91 -11.82
C VAL A 51 -26.91 -23.21 -11.05
N LYS A 52 -27.33 -24.28 -11.74
CA LYS A 52 -27.57 -25.59 -11.13
C LYS A 52 -26.27 -26.19 -10.57
N ILE A 53 -25.16 -26.05 -11.28
CA ILE A 53 -23.83 -26.51 -10.84
C ILE A 53 -23.36 -25.71 -9.62
N CYS A 54 -23.46 -24.39 -9.62
CA CYS A 54 -23.10 -23.56 -8.46
C CYS A 54 -23.91 -23.95 -7.21
N ARG A 55 -25.22 -24.18 -7.37
CA ARG A 55 -26.09 -24.67 -6.29
C ARG A 55 -25.71 -26.07 -5.82
N ALA A 56 -25.37 -26.97 -6.74
CA ALA A 56 -24.91 -28.31 -6.41
C ALA A 56 -23.59 -28.27 -5.63
N PHE A 57 -22.64 -27.42 -6.03
CA PHE A 57 -21.41 -27.20 -5.28
C PHE A 57 -21.66 -26.61 -3.89
N ASN A 58 -22.69 -25.77 -3.74
CA ASN A 58 -23.02 -25.19 -2.45
C ASN A 58 -23.44 -26.24 -1.39
N PHE A 59 -23.82 -27.45 -1.81
CA PHE A 59 -24.01 -28.58 -0.89
C PHE A 59 -22.76 -28.87 -0.05
N TRP A 60 -21.57 -28.82 -0.66
CA TRP A 60 -20.31 -29.02 0.05
C TRP A 60 -19.73 -27.72 0.61
N LEU A 61 -19.88 -26.62 -0.11
CA LEU A 61 -19.23 -25.35 0.24
C LEU A 61 -19.94 -24.57 1.36
N GLN A 62 -21.23 -24.86 1.61
CA GLN A 62 -22.03 -24.25 2.68
C GLN A 62 -21.96 -22.71 2.73
N VAL A 63 -21.89 -22.06 1.57
CA VAL A 63 -21.90 -20.60 1.45
C VAL A 63 -23.27 -20.09 1.87
N ARG A 64 -23.29 -19.00 2.67
CA ARG A 64 -24.53 -18.30 3.06
C ARG A 64 -25.39 -17.98 1.84
N GLU A 65 -26.70 -18.17 1.96
CA GLU A 65 -27.66 -18.03 0.86
C GLU A 65 -27.61 -16.66 0.16
N ASP A 66 -27.38 -15.59 0.91
CA ASP A 66 -27.25 -14.22 0.38
C ASP A 66 -26.01 -14.07 -0.52
N LYS A 67 -24.88 -14.63 -0.10
CA LYS A 67 -23.63 -14.66 -0.88
C LYS A 67 -23.71 -15.64 -2.04
N GLU A 68 -24.29 -16.82 -1.84
CA GLU A 68 -24.49 -17.82 -2.88
C GLU A 68 -25.31 -17.22 -4.04
N ARG A 69 -26.47 -16.63 -3.73
CA ARG A 69 -27.32 -15.98 -4.73
C ARG A 69 -26.56 -14.90 -5.48
N TYR A 70 -25.79 -14.09 -4.77
CA TYR A 70 -24.99 -13.03 -5.38
C TYR A 70 -23.90 -13.58 -6.32
N ILE A 71 -23.21 -14.66 -5.95
CA ILE A 71 -22.20 -15.35 -6.76
C ILE A 71 -22.85 -15.94 -8.00
N VAL A 72 -23.95 -16.67 -7.83
CA VAL A 72 -24.73 -17.30 -8.90
C VAL A 72 -25.18 -16.27 -9.94
N ASP A 73 -25.72 -15.13 -9.49
CA ASP A 73 -26.16 -14.05 -10.37
C ASP A 73 -24.98 -13.41 -11.11
N THR A 74 -23.82 -13.30 -10.44
CA THR A 74 -22.60 -12.72 -11.03
C THR A 74 -21.98 -13.63 -12.09
N VAL A 75 -21.94 -14.95 -11.85
CA VAL A 75 -21.48 -15.95 -12.84
C VAL A 75 -22.44 -16.02 -14.04
N ALA A 76 -23.75 -15.96 -13.80
CA ALA A 76 -24.74 -15.92 -14.88
C ALA A 76 -24.58 -14.66 -15.73
N MET A 77 -24.33 -13.51 -15.09
CA MET A 77 -24.09 -12.24 -15.76
C MET A 77 -22.84 -12.28 -16.64
N LEU A 78 -21.73 -12.84 -16.13
CA LEU A 78 -20.50 -13.02 -16.88
C LEU A 78 -20.71 -13.89 -18.13
N HIS A 79 -21.38 -15.03 -17.96
CA HIS A 79 -21.65 -15.94 -19.06
C HIS A 79 -22.56 -15.32 -20.14
N ASN A 80 -23.64 -14.66 -19.74
CA ASN A 80 -24.54 -14.03 -20.70
C ASN A 80 -23.87 -12.82 -21.38
N GLY A 81 -23.00 -12.10 -20.68
CA GLY A 81 -22.16 -11.05 -21.27
C GLY A 81 -21.21 -11.58 -22.35
N SER A 82 -20.59 -12.75 -22.12
CA SER A 82 -19.67 -13.36 -23.09
C SER A 82 -20.38 -13.83 -24.36
N LEU A 83 -21.61 -14.34 -24.24
CA LEU A 83 -22.40 -14.80 -25.39
C LEU A 83 -22.71 -13.69 -26.40
N LEU A 84 -22.82 -12.43 -25.95
CA LEU A 84 -23.01 -11.30 -26.85
C LEU A 84 -21.82 -11.09 -27.79
N MET A 85 -20.60 -11.31 -27.29
CA MET A 85 -19.37 -11.22 -28.07
C MET A 85 -19.18 -12.45 -28.95
N ASP A 86 -19.47 -13.63 -28.39
CA ASP A 86 -19.42 -14.93 -29.08
C ASP A 86 -20.30 -14.92 -30.34
N ASP A 87 -21.56 -14.45 -30.22
CA ASP A 87 -22.48 -14.38 -31.36
C ASP A 87 -21.95 -13.46 -32.49
N ILE A 88 -21.16 -12.42 -32.16
CA ILE A 88 -20.51 -11.56 -33.16
C ILE A 88 -19.33 -12.28 -33.80
N GLN A 89 -18.47 -12.91 -32.99
CA GLN A 89 -17.27 -13.62 -33.46
C GLN A 89 -17.63 -14.76 -34.41
N ASP A 90 -18.72 -15.47 -34.10
CA ASP A 90 -19.21 -16.60 -34.89
C ASP A 90 -20.11 -16.18 -36.07
N ASN A 91 -20.36 -14.88 -36.27
CA ASN A 91 -21.36 -14.36 -37.21
C ASN A 91 -22.76 -15.03 -37.03
N SER A 92 -23.12 -15.35 -35.79
CA SER A 92 -24.37 -16.03 -35.46
C SER A 92 -25.57 -15.10 -35.60
N THR A 93 -26.47 -15.36 -36.54
CA THR A 93 -27.66 -14.52 -36.74
C THR A 93 -28.80 -14.82 -35.77
N ILE A 94 -28.77 -15.98 -35.09
CA ILE A 94 -29.84 -16.45 -34.21
C ILE A 94 -29.25 -16.98 -32.89
N ARG A 95 -29.89 -16.60 -31.77
CA ARG A 95 -29.60 -17.13 -30.45
C ARG A 95 -30.89 -17.51 -29.73
N ARG A 96 -30.97 -18.76 -29.25
CA ARG A 96 -32.13 -19.30 -28.51
C ARG A 96 -33.48 -19.05 -29.21
N GLY A 97 -33.50 -19.14 -30.55
CA GLY A 97 -34.71 -18.98 -31.35
C GLY A 97 -35.13 -17.54 -31.63
N ILE A 98 -34.36 -16.53 -31.19
CA ILE A 98 -34.57 -15.12 -31.51
C ILE A 98 -33.36 -14.54 -32.26
N PRO A 99 -33.51 -13.42 -32.99
CA PRO A 99 -32.37 -12.75 -33.60
C PRO A 99 -31.28 -12.43 -32.57
N ALA A 100 -30.02 -12.68 -32.92
CA ALA A 100 -28.88 -12.36 -32.07
C ALA A 100 -28.84 -10.85 -31.77
N ALA A 101 -28.27 -10.47 -30.63
CA ALA A 101 -28.35 -9.09 -30.16
C ALA A 101 -27.72 -8.08 -31.14
N HIS A 102 -26.63 -8.46 -31.82
CA HIS A 102 -26.00 -7.60 -32.82
C HIS A 102 -26.82 -7.44 -34.11
N CYS A 103 -27.74 -8.37 -34.42
CA CYS A 103 -28.67 -8.23 -35.54
C CYS A 103 -29.78 -7.21 -35.25
N VAL A 104 -30.09 -6.98 -33.97
CA VAL A 104 -31.16 -6.06 -33.54
C VAL A 104 -30.61 -4.68 -33.19
N TYR A 105 -29.48 -4.64 -32.47
CA TYR A 105 -28.92 -3.41 -31.89
C TYR A 105 -27.61 -2.97 -32.54
N GLY A 106 -27.12 -3.72 -33.53
CA GLY A 106 -25.85 -3.49 -34.20
C GLY A 106 -24.64 -4.02 -33.42
N VAL A 107 -23.57 -4.29 -34.18
CA VAL A 107 -22.29 -4.77 -33.66
C VAL A 107 -21.67 -3.79 -32.65
N PRO A 108 -21.57 -2.47 -32.91
CA PRO A 108 -20.89 -1.56 -31.98
C PRO A 108 -21.53 -1.49 -30.59
N LEU A 109 -22.87 -1.41 -30.54
CA LEU A 109 -23.59 -1.34 -29.25
C LEU A 109 -23.54 -2.67 -28.51
N THR A 110 -23.59 -3.80 -29.23
CA THR A 110 -23.50 -5.13 -28.62
C THR A 110 -22.11 -5.41 -28.05
N ILE A 111 -21.03 -4.95 -28.71
CA ILE A 111 -19.67 -4.96 -28.16
C ILE A 111 -19.60 -4.14 -26.87
N ASN A 112 -20.08 -2.88 -26.90
CA ASN A 112 -20.06 -2.01 -25.73
C ASN A 112 -20.86 -2.58 -24.56
N ALA A 113 -22.04 -3.17 -24.83
CA ALA A 113 -22.85 -3.85 -23.83
C ALA A 113 -22.10 -5.02 -23.19
N SER A 114 -21.48 -5.88 -24.00
CA SER A 114 -20.68 -7.02 -23.54
C SER A 114 -19.49 -6.59 -22.67
N SER A 115 -18.69 -5.62 -23.16
CA SER A 115 -17.57 -5.05 -22.42
C SER A 115 -17.99 -4.42 -21.09
N HIS A 116 -19.10 -3.66 -21.09
CA HIS A 116 -19.65 -3.06 -19.88
C HIS A 116 -20.08 -4.11 -18.85
N ILE A 117 -20.69 -5.21 -19.29
CA ILE A 117 -21.06 -6.34 -18.42
C ILE A 117 -19.84 -6.95 -17.72
N TYR A 118 -18.70 -7.10 -18.41
CA TYR A 118 -17.46 -7.58 -17.77
C TYR A 118 -17.01 -6.65 -16.62
N PHE A 119 -17.04 -5.32 -16.81
CA PHE A 119 -16.69 -4.37 -15.75
C PHE A 119 -17.69 -4.38 -14.59
N LEU A 120 -18.99 -4.54 -14.87
CA LEU A 120 -20.00 -4.69 -13.82
C LEU A 120 -19.82 -5.99 -13.04
N VAL A 121 -19.45 -7.10 -13.69
CA VAL A 121 -19.10 -8.36 -13.02
C VAL A 121 -17.91 -8.16 -12.10
N ILE A 122 -16.84 -7.50 -12.54
CA ILE A 122 -15.67 -7.18 -11.71
C ILE A 122 -16.11 -6.35 -10.50
N LYS A 123 -16.93 -5.31 -10.70
CA LYS A 123 -17.47 -4.49 -9.60
C LYS A 123 -18.31 -5.29 -8.62
N ARG A 124 -19.06 -6.30 -9.09
CA ARG A 124 -19.84 -7.21 -8.26
C ARG A 124 -18.94 -8.16 -7.46
N ILE A 125 -17.91 -8.73 -8.09
CA ILE A 125 -16.91 -9.57 -7.41
C ILE A 125 -16.22 -8.78 -6.29
N LEU A 126 -15.83 -7.53 -6.55
CA LEU A 126 -15.25 -6.66 -5.52
C LEU A 126 -16.21 -6.39 -4.34
N LYS A 127 -17.52 -6.35 -4.59
CA LYS A 127 -18.56 -6.19 -3.55
C LYS A 127 -18.82 -7.45 -2.73
N LEU A 128 -18.43 -8.63 -3.23
CA LEU A 128 -18.54 -9.86 -2.43
C LEU A 128 -17.67 -9.81 -1.17
N GLY A 129 -16.75 -8.83 -1.09
CA GLY A 129 -15.89 -8.64 0.07
C GLY A 129 -15.19 -9.94 0.34
N VAL A 130 -14.30 -10.33 -0.57
CA VAL A 130 -13.49 -11.52 -0.38
C VAL A 130 -12.47 -11.16 0.71
N ALA A 131 -12.91 -11.22 1.97
CA ALA A 131 -12.07 -11.01 3.14
C ALA A 131 -10.86 -11.95 3.08
N GLU A 132 -11.01 -13.08 2.41
CA GLU A 132 -9.97 -14.06 2.12
C GLU A 132 -8.88 -13.52 1.18
N LEU A 133 -9.19 -12.64 0.21
CA LEU A 133 -8.18 -12.00 -0.66
C LEU A 133 -7.39 -10.88 0.03
N LEU A 134 -7.90 -10.39 1.16
CA LEU A 134 -7.17 -9.44 2.00
C LEU A 134 -6.70 -10.10 3.30
N ALA A 135 -6.78 -11.44 3.41
CA ALA A 135 -6.42 -12.13 4.64
C ALA A 135 -4.95 -11.88 5.06
N PRO A 136 -3.94 -11.95 4.17
CA PRO A 136 -2.57 -11.56 4.52
C PRO A 136 -2.44 -10.11 5.00
N TYR A 137 -3.19 -9.19 4.39
CA TYR A 137 -3.18 -7.78 4.77
C TYR A 137 -3.85 -7.58 6.14
N ALA A 138 -5.02 -8.18 6.36
CA ALA A 138 -5.76 -8.14 7.61
C ALA A 138 -5.02 -8.81 8.76
N TYR A 139 -4.21 -9.84 8.47
CA TYR A 139 -3.32 -10.48 9.42
C TYR A 139 -2.28 -9.50 9.96
N LEU A 140 -1.61 -8.73 9.09
CA LEU A 140 -0.65 -7.71 9.54
C LEU A 140 -1.30 -6.58 10.36
N LEU A 141 -2.56 -6.24 10.08
CA LEU A 141 -3.29 -5.21 10.84
C LEU A 141 -3.56 -5.61 12.30
N GLN A 142 -3.46 -6.89 12.66
CA GLN A 142 -3.65 -7.34 14.04
C GLN A 142 -2.47 -6.95 14.94
N ILE A 143 -1.32 -6.62 14.34
CA ILE A 143 -0.12 -6.25 15.08
C ILE A 143 -0.23 -4.79 15.54
N LYS A 144 -0.22 -4.59 16.86
CA LYS A 144 -0.17 -3.25 17.45
C LYS A 144 1.24 -2.68 17.33
N THR A 145 1.44 -1.70 16.47
CA THR A 145 2.72 -0.97 16.35
C THR A 145 2.74 0.28 17.24
N LYS A 146 3.91 0.91 17.35
CA LYS A 146 4.07 2.21 18.03
C LYS A 146 3.43 3.39 17.28
N GLN A 147 2.99 3.16 16.04
CA GLN A 147 2.29 4.13 15.18
C GLN A 147 3.05 5.46 15.00
N ILE A 148 4.38 5.42 14.97
CA ILE A 148 5.22 6.62 14.84
C ILE A 148 4.93 7.32 13.51
N ARG A 149 4.73 6.58 12.42
CA ARG A 149 4.34 7.16 11.12
C ARG A 149 3.02 7.92 11.17
N MET A 150 2.05 7.48 11.99
CA MET A 150 0.80 8.21 12.21
C MET A 150 1.06 9.49 13.00
N LYS A 151 1.89 9.43 14.06
CA LYS A 151 2.29 10.60 14.84
C LYS A 151 3.04 11.64 13.98
N ILE A 152 3.90 11.19 13.05
CA ILE A 152 4.57 12.06 12.07
C ILE A 152 3.55 12.80 11.20
N ALA A 153 2.55 12.09 10.67
CA ALA A 153 1.52 12.73 9.84
C ALA A 153 0.69 13.76 10.63
N LEU A 154 0.32 13.44 11.88
CA LEU A 154 -0.35 14.37 12.79
C LEU A 154 0.53 15.58 13.11
N ALA A 155 1.84 15.36 13.30
CA ALA A 155 2.80 16.43 13.53
C ALA A 155 2.91 17.34 12.30
N PHE A 156 2.94 16.80 11.06
CA PHE A 156 2.84 17.64 9.87
C PHE A 156 1.52 18.42 9.82
N ASN A 157 0.40 17.84 10.28
CA ASN A 157 -0.87 18.56 10.28
C ASN A 157 -0.90 19.76 11.23
N HIS A 158 -0.03 19.83 12.24
CA HIS A 158 0.15 21.04 13.05
C HIS A 158 0.51 22.26 12.18
N TRP A 159 1.36 22.06 11.16
CA TRP A 159 1.72 23.12 10.21
C TRP A 159 0.70 23.27 9.08
N LEU A 160 0.14 22.17 8.60
CA LEU A 160 -0.68 22.17 7.38
C LEU A 160 -2.16 22.51 7.65
N GLN A 161 -2.70 22.22 8.84
CA GLN A 161 -4.09 22.51 9.21
C GLN A 161 -5.11 22.03 8.15
N VAL A 162 -4.89 20.82 7.64
CA VAL A 162 -5.79 20.17 6.66
C VAL A 162 -7.14 19.88 7.33
N PRO A 163 -8.27 20.00 6.62
CA PRO A 163 -9.57 19.57 7.12
C PRO A 163 -9.55 18.13 7.65
N GLU A 164 -10.13 17.89 8.83
CA GLU A 164 -10.05 16.61 9.56
C GLU A 164 -10.47 15.40 8.71
N ASP A 165 -11.50 15.55 7.87
CA ASP A 165 -11.97 14.49 6.98
C ASP A 165 -10.92 14.13 5.91
N MET A 166 -10.24 15.12 5.35
CA MET A 166 -9.17 14.93 4.36
C MET A 166 -7.90 14.42 5.01
N GLU A 167 -7.51 14.96 6.17
CA GLU A 167 -6.38 14.48 6.96
C GLU A 167 -6.54 12.97 7.25
N ARG A 168 -7.67 12.59 7.85
CA ARG A 168 -7.97 11.19 8.14
C ARG A 168 -7.99 10.33 6.88
N TYR A 169 -8.52 10.84 5.77
CA TYR A 169 -8.56 10.09 4.51
C TYR A 169 -7.15 9.81 3.97
N ILE A 170 -6.26 10.82 3.99
CA ILE A 170 -4.90 10.75 3.48
C ILE A 170 -4.02 9.89 4.40
N VAL A 171 -4.06 10.13 5.70
CA VAL A 171 -3.30 9.35 6.70
C VAL A 171 -3.64 7.87 6.60
N ASN A 172 -4.92 7.51 6.51
CA ASN A 172 -5.32 6.11 6.31
C ASN A 172 -4.83 5.56 4.96
N THR A 173 -4.79 6.37 3.91
CA THR A 173 -4.32 5.93 2.59
C THR A 173 -2.82 5.66 2.60
N ILE A 174 -2.01 6.52 3.24
CA ILE A 174 -0.57 6.30 3.44
C ILE A 174 -0.30 5.09 4.33
N TYR A 175 -1.09 4.92 5.40
CA TYR A 175 -1.01 3.73 6.24
C TYR A 175 -1.28 2.44 5.46
N MET A 176 -2.22 2.48 4.49
CA MET A 176 -2.45 1.36 3.59
C MET A 176 -1.26 1.07 2.67
N VAL A 177 -0.61 2.10 2.12
CA VAL A 177 0.62 1.96 1.32
C VAL A 177 1.70 1.25 2.13
N HIS A 178 1.96 1.76 3.32
CA HIS A 178 2.96 1.19 4.22
C HIS A 178 2.65 -0.27 4.56
N THR A 179 1.42 -0.57 5.01
CA THR A 179 1.05 -1.96 5.35
C THR A 179 1.15 -2.89 4.13
N GLY A 180 0.77 -2.40 2.95
CA GLY A 180 0.89 -3.14 1.70
C GLY A 180 2.33 -3.41 1.28
N SER A 181 3.24 -2.45 1.50
CA SER A 181 4.67 -2.60 1.17
C SER A 181 5.34 -3.65 2.06
N LEU A 182 4.95 -3.77 3.34
CA LEU A 182 5.52 -4.77 4.24
C LEU A 182 5.26 -6.22 3.79
N LEU A 183 4.11 -6.48 3.16
CA LEU A 183 3.77 -7.81 2.64
C LEU A 183 4.77 -8.29 1.58
N ILE A 184 5.26 -7.37 0.74
CA ILE A 184 6.20 -7.71 -0.33
C ILE A 184 7.65 -7.63 0.16
N ASP A 185 7.96 -6.71 1.07
CA ASP A 185 9.26 -6.56 1.75
C ASP A 185 9.65 -7.88 2.45
N ASP A 186 8.76 -8.45 3.29
CA ASP A 186 8.98 -9.75 3.96
C ASP A 186 9.34 -10.88 2.99
N ILE A 187 8.73 -10.86 1.79
CA ILE A 187 8.98 -11.88 0.76
C ILE A 187 10.32 -11.62 0.08
N GLN A 188 10.61 -10.36 -0.24
CA GLN A 188 11.85 -9.95 -0.89
C GLN A 188 13.07 -10.21 -0.01
N ASP A 189 12.88 -10.16 1.30
CA ASP A 189 13.93 -10.30 2.30
C ASP A 189 14.02 -11.73 2.86
N ASN A 190 13.04 -12.59 2.53
CA ASN A 190 12.86 -13.93 3.12
C ASN A 190 12.72 -13.90 4.65
N SER A 191 12.17 -12.81 5.19
CA SER A 191 11.96 -12.64 6.63
C SER A 191 10.88 -13.63 7.09
N THR A 192 11.24 -14.54 8.01
CA THR A 192 10.30 -15.58 8.49
C THR A 192 9.35 -15.07 9.57
N PHE A 193 9.71 -13.95 10.20
CA PHE A 193 8.92 -13.29 11.23
C PHE A 193 8.79 -11.80 10.89
N ARG A 194 7.65 -11.23 11.27
CA ARG A 194 7.46 -9.79 11.38
C ARG A 194 6.86 -9.51 12.74
N ARG A 195 7.59 -8.75 13.57
CA ARG A 195 7.08 -8.22 14.86
C ARG A 195 6.67 -9.34 15.84
N GLY A 196 7.50 -10.39 15.93
CA GLY A 196 7.28 -11.53 16.83
C GLY A 196 6.20 -12.52 16.39
N ILE A 197 5.52 -12.30 15.26
CA ILE A 197 4.63 -13.27 14.65
C ILE A 197 5.19 -13.74 13.29
N PRO A 198 4.83 -14.93 12.80
CA PRO A 198 5.26 -15.40 11.48
C PRO A 198 4.92 -14.38 10.39
N ALA A 199 5.81 -14.19 9.41
CA ALA A 199 5.52 -13.32 8.28
C ALA A 199 4.28 -13.82 7.51
N ALA A 200 3.53 -12.91 6.89
CA ALA A 200 2.25 -13.26 6.26
C ALA A 200 2.39 -14.35 5.19
N HIS A 201 3.51 -14.37 4.46
CA HIS A 201 3.80 -15.38 3.45
C HIS A 201 4.12 -16.77 4.04
N CYS A 202 4.57 -16.85 5.29
CA CYS A 202 4.75 -18.12 6.00
C CYS A 202 3.40 -18.74 6.39
N VAL A 203 2.36 -17.93 6.59
CA VAL A 203 1.01 -18.38 6.97
C VAL A 203 0.15 -18.68 5.75
N TYR A 204 0.14 -17.76 4.78
CA TYR A 204 -0.78 -17.77 3.63
C TYR A 204 -0.12 -18.19 2.31
N GLY A 205 1.20 -18.39 2.32
CA GLY A 205 2.01 -18.65 1.13
C GLY A 205 2.38 -17.37 0.38
N VAL A 206 3.48 -17.44 -0.36
CA VAL A 206 4.02 -16.35 -1.19
C VAL A 206 2.97 -15.89 -2.21
N SER A 207 2.35 -16.83 -2.94
CA SER A 207 1.42 -16.50 -4.04
C SER A 207 0.23 -15.64 -3.60
N LEU A 208 -0.43 -16.01 -2.48
CA LEU A 208 -1.58 -15.25 -1.97
C LEU A 208 -1.13 -13.90 -1.38
N THR A 209 0.03 -13.86 -0.72
CA THR A 209 0.57 -12.63 -0.12
C THR A 209 0.94 -11.60 -1.19
N VAL A 210 1.60 -12.02 -2.28
CA VAL A 210 1.88 -11.16 -3.45
C VAL A 210 0.59 -10.66 -4.09
N ASN A 211 -0.39 -11.55 -4.32
CA ASN A 211 -1.68 -11.16 -4.90
C ASN A 211 -2.43 -10.15 -4.01
N THR A 212 -2.38 -10.35 -2.70
CA THR A 212 -2.98 -9.46 -1.70
C THR A 212 -2.34 -8.08 -1.74
N CYS A 213 -1.01 -8.00 -1.80
CA CYS A 213 -0.26 -6.74 -1.94
C CYS A 213 -0.67 -5.98 -3.22
N GLN A 214 -0.72 -6.69 -4.37
CA GLN A 214 -1.14 -6.08 -5.64
C GLN A 214 -2.59 -5.58 -5.59
N HIS A 215 -3.50 -6.35 -5.00
CA HIS A 215 -4.89 -5.94 -4.83
C HIS A 215 -5.00 -4.72 -3.90
N ALA A 216 -4.29 -4.70 -2.77
CA ALA A 216 -4.23 -3.55 -1.87
C ALA A 216 -3.74 -2.30 -2.61
N ASN A 217 -2.68 -2.40 -3.42
CA ASN A 217 -2.18 -1.29 -4.25
C ASN A 217 -3.24 -0.74 -5.22
N MET A 218 -4.05 -1.59 -5.84
CA MET A 218 -5.14 -1.15 -6.72
C MET A 218 -6.26 -0.43 -5.94
N LEU A 219 -6.58 -0.91 -4.73
CA LEU A 219 -7.55 -0.25 -3.85
C LEU A 219 -7.05 1.13 -3.40
N ILE A 220 -5.76 1.24 -3.04
CA ILE A 220 -5.12 2.50 -2.67
C ILE A 220 -5.12 3.46 -3.85
N PHE A 221 -4.72 3.00 -5.04
CA PHE A 221 -4.76 3.82 -6.25
C PHE A 221 -6.18 4.36 -6.52
N SER A 222 -7.20 3.51 -6.39
CA SER A 222 -8.61 3.93 -6.51
C SER A 222 -9.03 4.98 -5.47
N ARG A 223 -8.46 4.94 -4.25
CA ARG A 223 -8.67 5.97 -3.23
C ARG A 223 -8.02 7.28 -3.63
N VAL A 224 -6.74 7.25 -4.01
CA VAL A 224 -6.00 8.45 -4.41
C VAL A 224 -6.64 9.13 -5.63
N MET A 225 -7.13 8.37 -6.61
CA MET A 225 -7.85 8.93 -7.77
C MET A 225 -9.03 9.82 -7.38
N LYS A 226 -9.67 9.58 -6.23
CA LYS A 226 -10.79 10.40 -5.75
C LYS A 226 -10.36 11.76 -5.20
N LEU A 227 -9.08 11.93 -4.88
CA LEU A 227 -8.49 13.19 -4.45
C LEU A 227 -8.16 14.11 -5.64
N GLY A 228 -8.14 13.57 -6.87
CA GLY A 228 -7.92 14.32 -8.10
C GLY A 228 -6.66 13.91 -8.87
N PRO A 229 -6.46 14.48 -10.07
CA PRO A 229 -5.36 14.11 -10.96
C PRO A 229 -3.98 14.44 -10.38
N GLU A 230 -3.84 15.58 -9.68
CA GLU A 230 -2.58 15.99 -9.06
C GLU A 230 -2.16 15.02 -7.94
N ALA A 231 -3.10 14.62 -7.08
CA ALA A 231 -2.86 13.59 -6.07
C ALA A 231 -2.45 12.25 -6.69
N THR A 232 -3.07 11.88 -7.82
CA THR A 232 -2.75 10.66 -8.56
C THR A 232 -1.32 10.69 -9.11
N GLN A 233 -0.91 11.83 -9.67
CA GLN A 233 0.46 12.00 -10.17
C GLN A 233 1.48 11.91 -9.03
N LEU A 234 1.25 12.64 -7.93
CA LEU A 234 2.11 12.60 -6.74
C LEU A 234 2.28 11.17 -6.21
N TYR A 235 1.20 10.40 -6.17
CA TYR A 235 1.22 9.01 -5.74
C TYR A 235 2.03 8.11 -6.68
N CYS A 236 1.84 8.23 -7.99
CA CYS A 236 2.64 7.49 -8.97
C CYS A 236 4.12 7.80 -8.82
N ASP A 237 4.49 9.08 -8.73
CA ASP A 237 5.88 9.51 -8.59
C ASP A 237 6.49 9.01 -7.27
N GLY A 238 5.76 9.12 -6.17
CA GLY A 238 6.20 8.64 -4.86
C GLY A 238 6.40 7.12 -4.81
N LEU A 239 5.50 6.34 -5.41
CA LEU A 239 5.66 4.88 -5.50
C LEU A 239 6.82 4.48 -6.41
N LEU A 240 7.05 5.18 -7.52
CA LEU A 240 8.19 4.90 -8.40
C LEU A 240 9.52 5.11 -7.66
N GLU A 241 9.65 6.16 -6.84
CA GLU A 241 10.84 6.36 -6.01
C GLU A 241 10.99 5.28 -4.94
N LEU A 242 9.89 4.88 -4.28
CA LEU A 242 9.91 3.77 -3.32
C LEU A 242 10.43 2.49 -3.98
N PHE A 243 9.90 2.11 -5.14
CA PHE A 243 10.33 0.90 -5.86
C PHE A 243 11.77 1.01 -6.39
N ARG A 244 12.23 2.21 -6.78
CA ARG A 244 13.63 2.44 -7.15
C ARG A 244 14.55 2.19 -5.97
N GLY A 245 14.25 2.78 -4.81
CA GLY A 245 15.02 2.59 -3.58
C GLY A 245 15.11 1.12 -3.18
N GLN A 246 13.96 0.44 -3.08
CA GLN A 246 13.90 -0.99 -2.77
C GLN A 246 14.65 -1.84 -3.80
N GLY A 247 14.47 -1.57 -5.10
CA GLY A 247 15.09 -2.35 -6.16
C GLY A 247 16.60 -2.26 -6.17
N VAL A 248 17.16 -1.08 -5.88
CA VAL A 248 18.61 -0.87 -5.80
C VAL A 248 19.20 -1.57 -4.57
N GLU A 249 18.54 -1.51 -3.43
CA GLU A 249 18.94 -2.24 -2.21
C GLU A 249 18.97 -3.76 -2.44
N ILE A 250 17.91 -4.32 -3.03
CA ILE A 250 17.84 -5.74 -3.40
C ILE A 250 18.96 -6.09 -4.38
N TYR A 251 19.20 -5.25 -5.38
CA TYR A 251 20.27 -5.46 -6.36
C TYR A 251 21.64 -5.56 -5.68
N TRP A 252 21.97 -4.61 -4.81
CA TRP A 252 23.22 -4.62 -4.05
C TRP A 252 23.37 -5.91 -3.25
N ARG A 253 22.35 -6.23 -2.43
CA ARG A 253 22.29 -7.42 -1.57
C ARG A 253 22.48 -8.73 -2.35
N ASP A 254 21.72 -8.92 -3.43
CA ASP A 254 21.67 -10.20 -4.16
C ASP A 254 22.84 -10.38 -5.12
N ASN A 255 23.49 -9.28 -5.54
CA ASN A 255 24.68 -9.31 -6.39
C ASN A 255 25.99 -9.08 -5.61
N HIS A 256 25.90 -8.94 -4.28
CA HIS A 256 27.04 -8.71 -3.39
C HIS A 256 27.87 -7.46 -3.76
N VAL A 257 27.20 -6.41 -4.24
CA VAL A 257 27.79 -5.13 -4.60
C VAL A 257 27.61 -4.18 -3.42
N CYS A 258 28.66 -3.97 -2.63
CA CYS A 258 28.62 -3.02 -1.53
C CYS A 258 28.53 -1.58 -2.07
N PRO A 259 27.50 -0.79 -1.71
CA PRO A 259 27.36 0.58 -2.18
C PRO A 259 28.33 1.53 -1.47
N THR A 260 28.56 2.69 -2.08
CA THR A 260 29.16 3.82 -1.38
C THR A 260 28.20 4.41 -0.34
N GLU A 261 28.74 5.14 0.63
CA GLU A 261 27.91 5.81 1.65
C GLU A 261 26.91 6.81 1.05
N GLU A 262 27.29 7.52 -0.03
CA GLU A 262 26.41 8.49 -0.69
C GLU A 262 25.30 7.81 -1.50
N GLU A 263 25.59 6.67 -2.13
CA GLU A 263 24.57 5.84 -2.78
C GLU A 263 23.59 5.29 -1.74
N TYR A 264 24.09 4.79 -0.61
CA TYR A 264 23.26 4.31 0.49
C TYR A 264 22.35 5.43 1.04
N LYS A 265 22.89 6.62 1.33
CA LYS A 265 22.07 7.78 1.76
C LYS A 265 21.00 8.16 0.73
N THR A 266 21.32 8.05 -0.56
CA THR A 266 20.35 8.31 -1.64
C THR A 266 19.24 7.25 -1.63
N MET A 267 19.59 5.98 -1.49
CA MET A 267 18.63 4.89 -1.37
C MET A 267 17.70 5.08 -0.15
N LEU A 268 18.23 5.48 1.02
CA LEU A 268 17.40 5.75 2.21
C LEU A 268 16.34 6.83 1.95
N LYS A 269 16.73 7.90 1.25
CA LYS A 269 15.81 8.97 0.83
C LYS A 269 14.75 8.44 -0.13
N GLN A 270 15.09 7.53 -1.05
CA GLN A 270 14.15 6.92 -2.01
C GLN A 270 13.15 5.98 -1.34
N LYS A 271 13.63 5.02 -0.53
CA LYS A 271 12.80 3.99 0.12
C LYS A 271 11.83 4.59 1.15
N THR A 272 12.34 5.40 2.09
CA THR A 272 11.55 5.88 3.23
C THR A 272 11.27 7.38 3.19
N GLY A 273 12.22 8.19 2.71
CA GLY A 273 12.03 9.65 2.58
C GLY A 273 10.91 10.05 1.64
N HIS A 274 10.83 9.46 0.45
CA HIS A 274 9.79 9.79 -0.54
C HIS A 274 8.39 9.34 -0.08
N MET A 275 8.28 8.34 0.79
CA MET A 275 7.01 8.01 1.44
C MET A 275 6.51 9.13 2.35
N PHE A 276 7.41 9.75 3.15
CA PHE A 276 7.03 10.92 3.96
C PHE A 276 6.71 12.13 3.10
N VAL A 277 7.49 12.37 2.03
CA VAL A 277 7.19 13.43 1.05
C VAL A 277 5.83 13.20 0.39
N LEU A 278 5.48 11.96 0.04
CA LEU A 278 4.18 11.64 -0.54
C LEU A 278 3.03 11.99 0.41
N GLY A 279 3.10 11.55 1.68
CA GLY A 279 2.08 11.88 2.68
C GLY A 279 1.94 13.38 2.89
N LEU A 280 3.06 14.07 3.08
CA LEU A 280 3.15 15.52 3.21
C LEU A 280 2.51 16.24 2.00
N ARG A 281 2.91 15.90 0.78
CA ARG A 281 2.42 16.58 -0.43
C ARG A 281 0.94 16.32 -0.68
N LEU A 282 0.45 15.10 -0.42
CA LEU A 282 -0.98 14.81 -0.48
C LEU A 282 -1.77 15.69 0.51
N MET A 283 -1.28 15.85 1.74
CA MET A 283 -1.90 16.75 2.72
C MET A 283 -1.85 18.22 2.25
N GLN A 284 -0.73 18.65 1.69
CA GLN A 284 -0.51 20.02 1.23
C GLN A 284 -1.44 20.46 0.08
N LEU A 285 -1.99 19.51 -0.70
CA LEU A 285 -3.04 19.79 -1.67
C LEU A 285 -4.31 20.39 -1.04
N PHE A 286 -4.57 20.05 0.22
CA PHE A 286 -5.77 20.44 0.98
C PHE A 286 -5.44 21.44 2.10
N SER A 287 -4.25 22.05 2.07
CA SER A 287 -3.77 23.04 3.01
C SER A 287 -3.58 24.40 2.35
N ASP A 288 -3.84 25.49 3.07
CA ASP A 288 -3.46 26.84 2.65
C ASP A 288 -1.95 27.11 2.82
N ASN A 289 -1.25 26.32 3.64
CA ASN A 289 0.19 26.41 3.85
C ASN A 289 0.93 25.77 2.66
N LYS A 290 1.70 26.57 1.92
CA LYS A 290 2.48 26.15 0.76
C LYS A 290 3.99 26.10 1.01
N THR A 291 4.42 26.17 2.27
CA THR A 291 5.83 26.03 2.64
C THR A 291 6.38 24.69 2.14
N ASP A 292 7.62 24.69 1.63
CA ASP A 292 8.26 23.45 1.18
C ASP A 292 8.93 22.73 2.36
N TYR A 293 8.27 21.66 2.82
CA TYR A 293 8.79 20.76 3.85
C TYR A 293 9.50 19.53 3.27
N SER A 294 9.70 19.45 1.95
CA SER A 294 10.20 18.24 1.28
C SER A 294 11.59 17.84 1.80
N ASN A 295 12.51 18.80 1.95
CA ASN A 295 13.86 18.52 2.47
C ASN A 295 13.81 17.96 3.91
N PHE A 296 12.97 18.54 4.77
CA PHE A 296 12.79 18.05 6.13
C PHE A 296 12.21 16.62 6.13
N ALA A 297 11.20 16.34 5.30
CA ALA A 297 10.63 15.00 5.17
C ALA A 297 11.64 13.96 4.65
N LEU A 298 12.50 14.34 3.70
CA LEU A 298 13.59 13.47 3.21
C LEU A 298 14.63 13.18 4.30
N LEU A 299 15.05 14.20 5.06
CA LEU A 299 15.97 14.03 6.19
C LEU A 299 15.35 13.15 7.28
N LEU A 300 14.07 13.34 7.58
CA LEU A 300 13.35 12.55 8.57
C LEU A 300 13.28 11.08 8.13
N GLY A 301 13.01 10.82 6.85
CA GLY A 301 13.00 9.45 6.31
C GLY A 301 14.37 8.78 6.33
N MET A 302 15.43 9.55 6.04
CA MET A 302 16.81 9.06 6.14
C MET A 302 17.18 8.71 7.58
N TYR A 303 16.86 9.60 8.53
CA TYR A 303 17.06 9.34 9.96
C TYR A 303 16.27 8.10 10.42
N PHE A 304 15.01 7.98 9.98
CA PHE A 304 14.15 6.86 10.32
C PHE A 304 14.73 5.52 9.86
N GLN A 305 15.17 5.42 8.61
CA GLN A 305 15.73 4.17 8.09
C GLN A 305 17.13 3.86 8.65
N LEU A 306 17.98 4.87 8.84
CA LEU A 306 19.28 4.66 9.47
C LEU A 306 19.14 4.15 10.90
N ARG A 307 18.15 4.67 11.63
CA ARG A 307 17.81 4.21 12.98
C ARG A 307 17.30 2.78 12.95
N ASP A 308 16.44 2.44 11.98
CA ASP A 308 15.91 1.09 11.79
C ASP A 308 17.05 0.07 11.58
N ASP A 309 17.99 0.37 10.68
CA ASP A 309 19.17 -0.45 10.41
C ASP A 309 20.07 -0.60 11.66
N TYR A 310 20.29 0.48 12.42
CA TYR A 310 21.07 0.42 13.66
C TYR A 310 20.36 -0.40 14.75
N CYS A 311 19.07 -0.18 14.95
CA CYS A 311 18.27 -0.91 15.93
C CYS A 311 18.14 -2.39 15.58
N ASN A 312 18.11 -2.77 14.30
CA ASN A 312 18.08 -4.18 13.89
C ASN A 312 19.30 -4.96 14.44
N LEU A 313 20.47 -4.32 14.46
CA LEU A 313 21.73 -4.90 14.96
C LEU A 313 21.86 -4.83 16.48
N MET A 314 21.41 -3.73 17.09
CA MET A 314 21.70 -3.45 18.50
C MET A 314 20.54 -3.73 19.44
N GLN A 315 19.30 -3.45 19.01
CA GLN A 315 18.13 -3.44 19.88
C GLN A 315 16.83 -3.49 19.07
N GLN A 316 16.38 -4.70 18.73
CA GLN A 316 15.18 -4.87 17.91
C GLN A 316 13.91 -4.33 18.59
N GLU A 317 13.86 -4.29 19.92
CA GLU A 317 12.71 -3.77 20.67
C GLU A 317 12.53 -2.26 20.44
N ALA A 318 13.56 -1.55 20.00
CA ALA A 318 13.50 -0.14 19.67
C ALA A 318 12.89 0.13 18.28
N LEU A 319 12.77 -0.85 17.39
CA LEU A 319 12.14 -0.68 16.07
C LEU A 319 10.70 -0.15 16.22
N GLU A 320 10.24 0.72 15.31
CA GLU A 320 8.85 1.26 15.35
C GLU A 320 7.84 0.12 15.34
N GLU A 321 8.14 -0.87 14.53
CA GLU A 321 7.26 -1.96 14.20
C GLU A 321 7.12 -2.98 15.34
N TRP A 322 8.05 -2.95 16.31
CA TRP A 322 8.00 -3.84 17.47
C TRP A 322 6.73 -3.62 18.30
N PRO A 323 6.06 -4.69 18.79
CA PRO A 323 4.86 -4.55 19.60
C PRO A 323 5.10 -3.71 20.85
N ALA A 324 4.24 -2.73 21.12
CA ALA A 324 4.38 -1.82 22.27
C ALA A 324 4.27 -2.54 23.64
N ASP A 325 3.60 -3.69 23.67
CA ASP A 325 3.26 -4.43 24.89
C ASP A 325 4.22 -5.62 25.17
N VAL A 326 5.24 -5.85 24.32
CA VAL A 326 6.17 -6.99 24.45
C VAL A 326 7.52 -6.50 25.00
N THR A 327 7.81 -6.89 26.25
CA THR A 327 9.03 -6.51 26.98
C THR A 327 10.06 -7.63 27.11
N GLU A 328 9.71 -8.86 26.74
CA GLU A 328 10.61 -10.00 26.83
C GLU A 328 11.51 -10.10 25.60
N LYS A 329 12.83 -10.14 25.83
CA LYS A 329 13.82 -10.44 24.80
C LYS A 329 13.60 -11.87 24.33
N ASN A 330 13.21 -12.02 23.08
CA ASN A 330 13.08 -13.33 22.47
C ASN A 330 14.16 -13.48 21.40
N ASP A 331 15.10 -14.40 21.64
CA ASP A 331 16.25 -14.70 20.76
C ASP A 331 15.87 -15.30 19.38
N PHE A 332 14.57 -15.42 19.09
CA PHE A 332 14.06 -16.01 17.85
C PHE A 332 14.42 -15.19 16.59
N VAL A 333 14.68 -13.89 16.76
CA VAL A 333 15.00 -12.96 15.69
C VAL A 333 16.14 -12.07 16.20
N TYR A 334 17.38 -12.33 15.79
CA TYR A 334 18.54 -11.52 16.17
C TYR A 334 19.25 -11.08 14.90
N CYS A 335 19.45 -9.78 14.71
CA CYS A 335 20.13 -9.20 13.54
C CYS A 335 19.67 -9.78 12.20
N ASP A 336 18.39 -9.64 11.86
CA ASP A 336 17.83 -10.18 10.61
C ASP A 336 18.47 -9.55 9.38
N ASP A 337 18.91 -8.29 9.44
CA ASP A 337 19.64 -7.63 8.36
C ASP A 337 20.90 -8.42 7.95
N LEU A 338 21.52 -9.15 8.89
CA LEU A 338 22.66 -10.04 8.60
C LEU A 338 22.24 -11.35 7.91
N THR A 339 21.08 -11.91 8.25
CA THR A 339 20.52 -13.08 7.55
C THR A 339 20.07 -12.71 6.14
N GLU A 340 19.48 -11.53 5.99
CA GLU A 340 19.08 -11.00 4.68
C GLU A 340 20.30 -10.75 3.78
N GLY A 341 21.44 -10.39 4.39
CA GLY A 341 22.66 -10.02 3.68
C GLY A 341 22.70 -8.53 3.32
N LYS A 342 21.91 -7.70 4.01
CA LYS A 342 21.68 -6.29 3.70
C LYS A 342 22.91 -5.44 3.99
N PHE A 343 23.18 -4.47 3.11
CA PHE A 343 24.27 -3.50 3.28
C PHE A 343 23.79 -2.31 4.12
N THR A 344 23.92 -2.41 5.45
CA THR A 344 23.66 -1.31 6.37
C THR A 344 24.86 -0.37 6.51
N LEU A 345 24.66 0.84 7.04
CA LEU A 345 25.76 1.80 7.23
C LEU A 345 26.95 1.22 8.03
N PRO A 346 26.75 0.47 9.15
CA PRO A 346 27.87 -0.15 9.84
C PRO A 346 28.72 -1.08 8.96
N ILE A 347 28.06 -1.87 8.12
CA ILE A 347 28.71 -2.82 7.20
C ILE A 347 29.49 -2.08 6.11
N ILE A 348 28.87 -1.05 5.51
CA ILE A 348 29.49 -0.20 4.49
C ILE A 348 30.72 0.51 5.05
N HIS A 349 30.61 1.07 6.25
CA HIS A 349 31.72 1.73 6.93
C HIS A 349 32.86 0.75 7.24
N ALA A 350 32.55 -0.47 7.70
CA ALA A 350 33.53 -1.48 8.07
C ALA A 350 34.43 -1.92 6.91
N GLN A 351 34.00 -1.75 5.66
CA GLN A 351 34.79 -2.09 4.47
C GLN A 351 36.12 -1.32 4.37
N LYS A 352 36.25 -0.22 5.10
CA LYS A 352 37.48 0.60 5.13
C LYS A 352 38.54 0.04 6.10
N TYR A 353 38.21 -1.02 6.85
CA TYR A 353 39.01 -1.56 7.96
C TYR A 353 39.36 -3.04 7.73
N PRO A 354 40.38 -3.58 8.42
CA PRO A 354 40.79 -4.99 8.27
C PRO A 354 39.68 -6.01 8.52
N GLU A 355 38.72 -5.70 9.39
CA GLU A 355 37.55 -6.54 9.71
C GLU A 355 36.56 -6.67 8.53
N GLY A 356 36.64 -5.76 7.54
CA GLY A 356 35.66 -5.65 6.46
C GLY A 356 35.52 -6.91 5.61
N GLU A 357 36.63 -7.61 5.32
CA GLU A 357 36.61 -8.85 4.52
C GLU A 357 35.87 -9.98 5.23
N GLU A 358 36.09 -10.14 6.53
CA GLU A 358 35.42 -11.16 7.34
C GLU A 358 33.93 -10.86 7.48
N ILE A 359 33.57 -9.60 7.74
CA ILE A 359 32.16 -9.15 7.78
C ILE A 359 31.46 -9.45 6.45
N MET A 360 32.10 -9.17 5.31
CA MET A 360 31.54 -9.47 3.99
C MET A 360 31.34 -10.97 3.77
N ASN A 361 32.29 -11.80 4.23
CA ASN A 361 32.17 -13.24 4.12
C ASN A 361 31.04 -13.79 4.99
N ILE A 362 30.80 -13.23 6.18
CA ILE A 362 29.64 -13.58 7.02
C ILE A 362 28.34 -13.14 6.32
N LEU A 363 28.29 -11.92 5.80
CA LEU A 363 27.10 -11.37 5.15
C LEU A 363 26.66 -12.20 3.93
N ARG A 364 27.64 -12.67 3.14
CA ARG A 364 27.40 -13.56 1.98
C ARG A 364 26.82 -14.92 2.37
N GLN A 365 27.06 -15.40 3.59
CA GLN A 365 26.56 -16.69 4.03
C GLN A 365 25.06 -16.66 4.35
N ARG A 366 24.45 -15.47 4.55
CA ARG A 366 23.04 -15.33 4.95
C ARG A 366 22.69 -16.24 6.12
N THR A 367 23.60 -16.26 7.11
CA THR A 367 23.55 -17.22 8.21
C THR A 367 22.33 -16.98 9.10
N GLN A 368 21.75 -18.07 9.60
CA GLN A 368 20.76 -18.06 10.68
C GLN A 368 21.40 -18.35 12.05
N ASP A 369 22.70 -18.61 12.10
CA ASP A 369 23.43 -18.89 13.34
C ASP A 369 23.65 -17.62 14.16
N ASN A 370 23.00 -17.55 15.32
CA ASN A 370 23.09 -16.43 16.24
C ASN A 370 24.52 -16.18 16.77
N GLU A 371 25.36 -17.22 16.91
CA GLU A 371 26.74 -17.03 17.37
C GLU A 371 27.59 -16.35 16.29
N LEU A 372 27.40 -16.73 15.02
CA LEU A 372 28.08 -16.08 13.90
C LEU A 372 27.61 -14.63 13.72
N LYS A 373 26.32 -14.35 13.97
CA LYS A 373 25.79 -12.98 13.98
C LYS A 373 26.40 -12.14 15.10
N LYS A 374 26.47 -12.66 16.34
CA LYS A 374 27.12 -11.98 17.47
C LYS A 374 28.59 -11.69 17.19
N HIS A 375 29.29 -12.65 16.56
CA HIS A 375 30.66 -12.45 16.10
C HIS A 375 30.77 -11.30 15.09
N CYS A 376 29.90 -11.26 14.08
CA CYS A 376 29.83 -10.15 13.11
C CYS A 376 29.62 -8.79 13.79
N VAL A 377 28.70 -8.71 14.76
CA VAL A 377 28.47 -7.49 15.55
C VAL A 377 29.71 -7.07 16.33
N SER A 378 30.46 -8.03 16.90
CA SER A 378 31.72 -7.74 17.60
C SER A 378 32.81 -7.18 16.65
N LEU A 379 32.84 -7.64 15.40
CA LEU A 379 33.74 -7.11 14.37
C LEU A 379 33.33 -5.67 13.98
N LEU A 380 32.02 -5.40 13.87
CA LEU A 380 31.50 -4.05 13.60
C LEU A 380 31.84 -3.07 14.74
N GLU A 381 31.78 -3.51 16.00
CA GLU A 381 32.22 -2.71 17.15
C GLU A 381 33.72 -2.45 17.10
N LYS A 382 34.53 -3.48 16.81
CA LYS A 382 36.00 -3.36 16.70
C LYS A 382 36.43 -2.41 15.58
N ALA A 383 35.71 -2.40 14.45
CA ALA A 383 35.94 -1.47 13.34
C ALA A 383 35.47 -0.03 13.65
N GLY A 384 34.83 0.21 14.80
CA GLY A 384 34.25 1.51 15.18
C GLY A 384 33.00 1.88 14.36
N SER A 385 32.45 0.95 13.58
CA SER A 385 31.33 1.20 12.67
C SER A 385 30.02 1.48 13.40
N LEU A 386 29.80 0.83 14.54
CA LEU A 386 28.61 1.09 15.36
C LEU A 386 28.64 2.50 15.98
N GLN A 387 29.82 2.93 16.46
CA GLN A 387 30.00 4.30 16.94
C GLN A 387 29.82 5.33 15.82
N TYR A 388 30.39 5.08 14.63
CA TYR A 388 30.20 5.95 13.47
C TYR A 388 28.72 6.14 13.11
N THR A 389 27.94 5.06 13.12
CA THR A 389 26.49 5.14 12.88
C THR A 389 25.75 5.89 13.97
N ARG A 390 26.13 5.72 15.26
CA ARG A 390 25.57 6.51 16.37
C ARG A 390 25.83 8.01 16.16
N ASP A 391 27.05 8.39 15.83
CA ASP A 391 27.42 9.80 15.64
C ASP A 391 26.60 10.42 14.49
N MET A 392 26.46 9.70 13.38
CA MET A 392 25.61 10.15 12.26
C MET A 392 24.14 10.30 12.67
N LEU A 393 23.59 9.38 13.46
CA LEU A 393 22.22 9.52 13.99
C LEU A 393 22.07 10.74 14.89
N GLN A 394 23.06 11.04 15.74
CA GLN A 394 23.06 12.25 16.58
C GLN A 394 23.12 13.52 15.74
N ASP A 395 23.95 13.54 14.69
CA ASP A 395 24.06 14.68 13.77
C ASP A 395 22.77 14.93 13.01
N LEU A 396 22.10 13.87 12.57
CA LEU A 396 20.80 13.96 11.90
C LEU A 396 19.70 14.43 12.84
N ASP A 397 19.63 13.94 14.08
CA ASP A 397 18.69 14.44 15.09
C ASP A 397 18.90 15.94 15.35
N ARG A 398 20.17 16.38 15.54
CA ARG A 398 20.50 17.80 15.70
C ARG A 398 20.04 18.64 14.50
N THR A 399 20.27 18.13 13.29
CA THR A 399 19.86 18.79 12.05
C THR A 399 18.32 18.88 11.95
N LEU A 400 17.62 17.80 12.25
CA LEU A 400 16.15 17.75 12.25
C LEU A 400 15.55 18.76 13.24
N ARG A 401 16.09 18.81 14.46
CA ARG A 401 15.63 19.77 15.48
C ARG A 401 15.89 21.22 15.07
N ALA A 402 17.05 21.50 14.50
CA ALA A 402 17.35 22.83 13.96
C ALA A 402 16.37 23.22 12.83
N GLU A 403 16.03 22.28 11.94
CA GLU A 403 15.03 22.50 10.89
C GLU A 403 13.63 22.72 11.46
N VAL A 404 13.21 21.99 12.51
CA VAL A 404 11.92 22.24 13.18
C VAL A 404 11.84 23.68 13.70
N VAL A 405 12.90 24.16 14.36
CA VAL A 405 12.97 25.57 14.83
C VAL A 405 12.92 26.53 13.65
N ARG A 406 13.69 26.28 12.59
CA ARG A 406 13.72 27.12 11.38
C ARG A 406 12.36 27.20 10.69
N LEU A 407 11.57 26.13 10.75
CA LEU A 407 10.24 26.02 10.15
C LEU A 407 9.12 26.59 11.04
N GLY A 408 9.46 27.26 12.14
CA GLY A 408 8.51 27.95 13.02
C GLY A 408 8.11 27.17 14.28
N GLY A 409 8.81 26.07 14.58
CA GLY A 409 8.53 25.21 15.74
C GLY A 409 7.34 24.27 15.50
N ASN A 410 7.36 23.12 16.20
CA ASN A 410 6.27 22.14 16.15
C ASN A 410 6.38 21.17 17.34
N PRO A 411 5.64 21.39 18.43
CA PRO A 411 5.72 20.56 19.62
C PRO A 411 5.40 19.08 19.37
N ALA A 412 4.51 18.80 18.41
CA ALA A 412 4.18 17.43 18.05
C ALA A 412 5.34 16.74 17.32
N MET A 413 6.06 17.47 16.45
CA MET A 413 7.25 16.94 15.77
C MET A 413 8.41 16.76 16.76
N GLU A 414 8.60 17.69 17.70
CA GLU A 414 9.61 17.55 18.76
C GLU A 414 9.36 16.30 19.60
N ALA A 415 8.10 16.05 20.01
CA ALA A 415 7.74 14.84 20.73
C ALA A 415 7.99 13.55 19.93
N VAL A 416 7.76 13.58 18.62
CA VAL A 416 8.10 12.44 17.74
C VAL A 416 9.61 12.22 17.69
N LEU A 417 10.40 13.29 17.57
CA LEU A 417 11.87 13.19 17.56
C LEU A 417 12.37 12.65 18.90
N ASP A 418 11.79 13.06 20.02
CA ASP A 418 12.11 12.52 21.36
C ASP A 418 11.83 11.02 21.46
N GLU A 419 10.68 10.55 20.97
CA GLU A 419 10.34 9.12 20.95
C GLU A 419 11.28 8.30 20.05
N LEU A 420 11.75 8.90 18.96
CA LEU A 420 12.75 8.29 18.09
C LEU A 420 14.14 8.20 18.75
N MET A 421 14.44 8.93 19.83
CA MET A 421 15.73 8.86 20.53
C MET A 421 15.92 7.64 21.43
N THR A 422 14.92 6.75 21.51
CA THR A 422 14.93 5.56 22.36
C THR A 422 16.16 4.65 22.20
N TRP A 423 16.85 4.71 21.05
CA TRP A 423 18.11 3.99 20.81
C TRP A 423 19.32 4.53 21.59
N LYS A 424 19.28 5.78 22.11
CA LYS A 424 20.42 6.42 22.81
C LYS A 424 20.77 5.79 24.15
N HIS A 425 19.91 4.95 24.71
CA HIS A 425 20.14 4.35 26.01
C HIS A 425 21.15 3.19 25.98
N PHE A 426 21.71 2.84 24.82
CA PHE A 426 22.54 1.65 24.61
C PHE A 426 23.71 1.85 23.65
#